data_AF-A0A960UC49-F1
#
_entry.id   AF-A0A960UC49-F1
#
_cell.length_a   1.000
_cell.length_b   1.000
_cell.length_c   1.000
_cell.angle_alpha   90.00
_cell.angle_beta   90.00
_cell.angle_gamma   90.00
#
_symmetry.space_group_name_H-M   'P 1'
#
loop_
_entity.id
_entity.type
_entity.pdbx_description
1 polymer ?
#
loop_
_entity_poly.entity_id
_entity_poly.type
_entity_poly.pdbx_seq_one_letter_code
_entity_poly.pdbx_strand_id
1 'polypeptide(L)'
;LIKSKDDRIKILENELLSFKNKQRLLPSITKEISFLFPKVESFSFGDLLFSKTEDFSSVKEPTVLVKWKKKPSDSEIKTMILYLKSRLEIENLKEVSQW
;
A
#
# COMPACT_ATOMS: atom_id res chain seq x y z
N LEU A 1 22.04 -15.87 24.72
CA LEU A 1 22.63 -14.86 23.80
C LEU A 1 22.67 -15.31 22.33
N ILE A 2 23.08 -16.56 22.01
CA ILE A 2 23.07 -17.07 20.62
C ILE A 2 21.64 -17.34 20.12
N LYS A 3 20.81 -18.04 20.93
CA LYS A 3 19.38 -18.29 20.63
C LYS A 3 18.60 -17.02 20.26
N SER A 4 18.80 -15.92 20.97
CA SER A 4 18.09 -14.66 20.67
C SER A 4 18.56 -13.96 19.39
N LYS A 5 19.77 -14.28 18.90
CA LYS A 5 20.26 -13.79 17.60
C LYS A 5 19.67 -14.62 16.46
N ASP A 6 19.60 -15.95 16.62
CA ASP A 6 18.98 -16.84 15.63
C ASP A 6 17.48 -16.57 15.47
N ASP A 7 16.77 -16.31 16.57
CA ASP A 7 15.35 -15.92 16.53
C ASP A 7 15.17 -14.58 15.81
N ARG A 8 16.09 -13.63 16.00
CA ARG A 8 16.04 -12.33 15.34
C ARG A 8 16.37 -12.42 13.85
N ILE A 9 17.28 -13.31 13.45
CA ILE A 9 17.57 -13.60 12.05
C ILE A 9 16.30 -14.16 11.37
N LYS A 10 15.62 -15.14 11.98
CA LYS A 10 14.38 -15.70 11.43
C LYS A 10 13.28 -14.66 11.25
N ILE A 11 13.13 -13.73 12.19
CA ILE A 11 12.16 -12.63 12.07
C ILE A 11 12.50 -11.77 10.85
N LEU A 12 13.77 -11.36 10.70
CA LEU A 12 14.21 -10.54 9.57
C LEU A 12 14.10 -11.27 8.22
N GLU A 13 14.36 -12.58 8.19
CA GLU A 13 14.17 -13.41 6.99
C GLU A 13 12.70 -13.47 6.57
N ASN A 14 11.79 -13.62 7.54
CA ASN A 14 10.35 -13.62 7.30
C ASN A 14 9.84 -12.25 6.82
N GLU A 15 10.32 -11.17 7.44
CA GLU A 15 10.02 -9.79 7.00
C GLU A 15 10.53 -9.55 5.57
N LEU A 16 11.74 -10.00 5.26
CA LEU A 16 12.33 -9.89 3.92
C LEU A 16 11.55 -10.70 2.87
N LEU A 17 11.10 -11.91 3.23
CA LEU A 17 10.27 -12.74 2.35
C LEU A 17 8.92 -12.09 2.06
N SER A 18 8.26 -11.57 3.10
CA SER A 18 7.00 -10.81 2.97
C SER A 18 7.18 -9.59 2.06
N PHE A 19 8.26 -8.83 2.26
CA PHE A 19 8.59 -7.68 1.42
C PHE A 19 8.83 -8.05 -0.05
N LYS A 20 9.62 -9.10 -0.31
CA LYS A 20 9.86 -9.62 -1.68
C LYS A 20 8.57 -10.07 -2.35
N ASN A 21 7.67 -10.72 -1.62
CA ASN A 21 6.39 -11.16 -2.15
C ASN A 21 5.51 -9.97 -2.54
N LYS A 22 5.42 -8.93 -1.70
CA LYS A 22 4.68 -7.70 -2.02
C LYS A 22 5.27 -6.96 -3.23
N GLN A 23 6.59 -6.87 -3.34
CA GLN A 23 7.24 -6.28 -4.53
C GLN A 23 6.94 -7.05 -5.82
N ARG A 24 6.82 -8.39 -5.75
CA ARG A 24 6.45 -9.21 -6.91
C ARG A 24 4.99 -9.01 -7.35
N LEU A 25 4.10 -8.68 -6.42
CA LEU A 25 2.68 -8.44 -6.71
C LEU A 25 2.47 -7.10 -7.43
N LEU A 26 3.26 -6.08 -7.10
CA LEU A 26 3.07 -4.72 -7.64
C LEU A 26 3.01 -4.68 -9.17
N PRO A 27 3.94 -5.28 -9.94
CA PRO A 27 3.84 -5.30 -11.40
C PRO A 27 2.54 -5.92 -11.95
N SER A 28 2.00 -6.96 -11.30
CA SER A 28 0.71 -7.56 -11.69
C SER A 28 -0.43 -6.59 -11.41
N ILE A 29 -0.45 -6.03 -10.20
CA ILE A 29 -1.46 -5.06 -9.77
C ILE A 29 -1.44 -3.82 -10.67
N THR A 30 -0.27 -3.35 -11.08
CA THR A 30 -0.14 -2.22 -12.01
C THR A 30 -0.80 -2.50 -13.35
N LYS A 31 -0.61 -3.71 -13.90
CA LYS A 31 -1.27 -4.11 -15.14
C LYS A 31 -2.79 -4.19 -14.96
N GLU A 32 -3.24 -4.81 -13.88
CA GLU A 32 -4.66 -4.95 -13.54
C GLU A 32 -5.33 -3.57 -13.38
N ILE A 33 -4.71 -2.65 -12.64
CA ILE A 33 -5.21 -1.27 -12.47
C ILE A 33 -5.30 -0.55 -13.80
N SER A 34 -4.29 -0.69 -14.68
CA SER A 34 -4.31 -0.02 -15.99
C SER A 34 -5.50 -0.45 -16.86
N PHE A 35 -5.99 -1.69 -16.67
CA PHE A 35 -7.13 -2.25 -17.37
C PHE A 35 -8.46 -1.89 -16.69
N LEU A 36 -8.56 -2.10 -15.38
CA LEU A 36 -9.79 -1.92 -14.60
C LEU A 36 -10.12 -0.45 -14.33
N PHE A 37 -9.11 0.41 -14.22
CA PHE A 37 -9.23 1.82 -13.87
C PHE A 37 -8.47 2.70 -14.87
N PRO A 38 -8.93 2.81 -16.14
CA PRO A 38 -8.18 3.48 -17.22
C PRO A 38 -7.92 4.98 -17.00
N LYS A 39 -8.65 5.60 -16.06
CA LYS A 39 -8.43 6.99 -15.62
C LYS A 39 -7.23 7.16 -14.69
N VAL A 40 -6.67 6.07 -14.14
CA VAL A 40 -5.42 6.12 -13.37
C VAL A 40 -4.26 6.38 -14.33
N GLU A 41 -3.44 7.38 -14.02
CA GLU A 41 -2.20 7.68 -14.71
C GLU A 41 -1.05 6.87 -14.11
N SER A 42 -0.95 6.90 -12.79
CA SER A 42 0.03 6.14 -12.02
C SER A 42 -0.47 5.93 -10.59
N PHE A 43 0.10 4.94 -9.90
CA PHE A 43 -0.12 4.76 -8.47
C PHE A 43 1.18 4.31 -7.80
N SER A 44 1.28 4.54 -6.50
CA SER A 44 2.32 3.98 -5.65
C SER A 44 1.72 3.43 -4.37
N PHE A 45 2.43 2.50 -3.74
CA PHE A 45 2.01 1.82 -2.52
C PHE A 45 3.17 1.81 -1.53
N GLY A 46 2.90 2.15 -0.27
CA GLY A 46 3.88 2.09 0.80
C GLY A 46 3.29 2.57 2.13
N ASP A 47 4.11 2.57 3.19
CA ASP A 47 3.71 3.11 4.48
C ASP A 47 4.00 4.61 4.53
N LEU A 48 2.95 5.43 4.67
CA LEU A 48 3.09 6.87 4.90
C LEU A 48 3.12 7.16 6.39
N LEU A 49 4.00 8.08 6.78
CA LEU A 49 4.06 8.61 8.13
C LEU A 49 3.06 9.74 8.29
N PHE A 50 2.05 9.55 9.12
CA PHE A 50 1.09 10.57 9.49
C PHE A 50 1.43 11.09 10.88
N SER A 51 1.82 12.36 10.95
CA SER A 51 2.05 13.05 12.21
C SER A 51 0.78 13.79 12.62
N LYS A 52 0.27 13.49 13.82
CA LYS A 52 -0.85 14.22 14.41
C LYS A 52 -0.34 15.56 14.95
N THR A 53 -1.00 16.65 14.58
CA THR A 53 -0.62 17.99 15.01
C THR A 53 -1.02 18.29 16.46
N GLU A 54 -2.01 17.55 16.99
CA GLU A 54 -2.57 17.78 18.33
C GLU A 54 -1.69 17.23 19.46
N ASP A 55 -1.12 16.03 19.26
CA ASP A 55 -0.33 15.32 20.27
C ASP A 55 1.11 15.01 19.82
N PHE A 56 1.50 15.49 18.62
CA PHE A 56 2.81 15.24 17.99
C PHE A 56 3.16 13.75 17.82
N SER A 57 2.20 12.85 18.01
CA SER A 57 2.39 11.43 17.76
C SER A 57 2.48 11.18 16.27
N SER A 58 3.15 10.08 15.89
CA SER A 58 3.25 9.68 14.49
C SER A 58 2.87 8.22 14.34
N VAL A 59 2.06 7.93 13.32
CA VAL A 59 1.63 6.58 12.95
C VAL A 59 2.04 6.29 11.52
N LYS A 60 2.51 5.08 11.26
CA LYS A 60 2.73 4.58 9.91
C LYS A 60 1.47 3.86 9.46
N GLU A 61 0.88 4.30 8.35
CA GLU A 61 -0.29 3.64 7.77
C GLU A 61 -0.01 3.21 6.33
N PRO A 62 -0.34 1.95 5.96
CA PRO A 62 -0.31 1.51 4.57
C PRO A 62 -1.20 2.39 3.72
N THR A 63 -0.62 3.01 2.70
CA THR A 63 -1.30 3.98 1.86
C THR A 63 -1.02 3.71 0.38
N VAL A 64 -2.03 3.96 -0.44
CA VAL A 64 -1.91 4.05 -1.89
C VAL A 64 -2.05 5.51 -2.31
N LEU A 65 -1.07 6.00 -3.05
CA LEU A 65 -1.12 7.29 -3.73
C LEU A 65 -1.53 7.06 -5.17
N VAL A 66 -2.49 7.84 -5.67
CA VAL A 66 -3.05 7.66 -7.00
C VAL A 66 -3.06 8.98 -7.73
N LYS A 67 -2.44 9.01 -8.89
CA LYS A 67 -2.52 10.13 -9.82
C LYS A 67 -3.56 9.79 -10.87
N TRP A 68 -4.58 10.64 -10.99
CA TRP A 68 -5.66 10.44 -11.94
C TRP A 68 -5.51 11.38 -13.14
N LYS A 69 -5.79 10.88 -14.35
CA LYS A 69 -5.82 11.69 -15.58
C LYS A 69 -6.95 12.73 -15.58
N LYS A 70 -8.00 12.45 -14.81
CA LYS A 70 -9.24 13.24 -14.67
C LYS A 70 -9.85 12.95 -13.32
N LYS A 71 -10.75 13.82 -12.86
CA LYS A 71 -11.59 13.59 -11.66
C LYS A 71 -12.31 12.24 -11.64
N PRO A 72 -11.94 11.18 -10.86
CA PRO A 72 -12.89 10.13 -10.54
C PRO A 72 -14.02 10.65 -9.68
N SER A 73 -15.10 9.89 -9.76
CA SER A 73 -16.17 9.89 -8.78
C SER A 73 -15.75 9.18 -7.49
N ASP A 74 -16.44 9.48 -6.39
CA ASP A 74 -16.24 8.81 -5.10
C ASP A 74 -16.46 7.28 -5.19
N SER A 75 -17.34 6.85 -6.11
CA SER A 75 -17.60 5.42 -6.36
C SER A 75 -16.40 4.73 -7.03
N GLU A 76 -15.73 5.39 -7.97
CA GLU A 76 -14.51 4.85 -8.62
C GLU A 76 -13.37 4.70 -7.61
N ILE A 77 -13.15 5.74 -6.80
CA ILE A 77 -12.19 5.75 -5.67
C ILE A 77 -12.47 4.56 -4.74
N LYS A 78 -13.70 4.45 -4.24
CA LYS A 78 -14.11 3.37 -3.32
C LYS A 78 -13.92 1.98 -3.94
N THR A 79 -14.28 1.81 -5.21
CA THR A 79 -14.16 0.53 -5.91
C THR A 79 -12.69 0.11 -6.05
N MET A 80 -11.83 1.04 -6.44
CA MET A 80 -10.39 0.77 -6.55
C MET A 80 -9.76 0.46 -5.20
N ILE A 81 -10.17 1.15 -4.13
CA ILE A 81 -9.65 0.85 -2.80
C ILE A 81 -10.10 -0.52 -2.32
N LEU A 82 -11.36 -0.92 -2.52
CA LEU A 82 -11.81 -2.27 -2.19
C LEU A 82 -11.03 -3.33 -2.96
N TYR A 83 -10.78 -3.09 -4.25
CA TYR A 83 -9.95 -3.94 -5.08
C TYR A 83 -8.55 -4.11 -4.49
N LEU A 84 -7.88 -2.99 -4.18
CA LEU A 84 -6.51 -2.99 -3.66
C LEU A 84 -6.41 -3.63 -2.27
N LYS A 85 -7.39 -3.40 -1.40
CA LYS A 85 -7.45 -4.07 -0.08
C LYS A 85 -7.50 -5.58 -0.22
N SER A 86 -8.34 -6.09 -1.12
CA SER A 86 -8.44 -7.52 -1.40
C SER A 86 -7.16 -8.06 -2.03
N ARG A 87 -6.56 -7.33 -2.98
CA ARG A 87 -5.39 -7.81 -3.72
C ARG A 87 -4.09 -7.77 -2.92
N LEU A 88 -3.96 -6.81 -1.99
CA LEU A 88 -2.80 -6.66 -1.12
C LEU A 88 -2.96 -7.33 0.24
N GLU A 89 -4.17 -7.81 0.58
CA GLU A 89 -4.53 -8.36 1.89
C GLU A 89 -4.31 -7.36 3.04
N ILE A 90 -4.72 -6.10 2.84
CA ILE A 90 -4.55 -4.99 3.79
C ILE A 90 -5.88 -4.29 4.04
N GLU A 91 -6.50 -4.52 5.19
CA GLU A 91 -7.83 -3.96 5.49
C GLU A 91 -7.81 -2.46 5.78
N ASN A 92 -6.75 -1.96 6.41
CA ASN A 92 -6.60 -0.56 6.84
C ASN A 92 -5.98 0.34 5.76
N LEU A 93 -5.97 -0.10 4.49
CA LEU A 93 -5.41 0.67 3.38
C LEU A 93 -6.12 2.02 3.23
N LYS A 94 -5.34 3.10 3.19
CA LYS A 94 -5.82 4.46 2.89
C LYS A 94 -5.54 4.82 1.43
N GLU A 95 -6.41 5.65 0.86
CA GLU A 95 -6.13 6.34 -0.41
C GLU A 95 -5.71 7.77 -0.13
N VAL A 96 -4.72 8.24 -0.86
CA VAL A 96 -4.44 9.66 -1.04
C VAL A 96 -4.45 9.95 -2.54
N SER A 97 -5.49 10.63 -2.99
CA SER A 97 -5.69 11.01 -4.39
C SER A 97 -4.99 12.33 -4.70
N GLN A 98 -4.24 12.38 -5.81
CA GLN A 98 -3.63 13.59 -6.36
C GLN A 98 -4.27 13.95 -7.71
N TRP A 99 -4.51 15.25 -7.90
CA TRP A 99 -5.19 15.86 -9.04
C TRP A 99 -4.22 16.65 -9.91
#